data_AF-A0A957M3F8-F1
#
_entry.id   AF-A0A957M3F8-F1
#
_cell.length_a   1.000
_cell.length_b   1.000
_cell.length_c   1.000
_cell.angle_alpha   90.00
_cell.angle_beta   90.00
_cell.angle_gamma   90.00
#
_symmetry.space_group_name_H-M   'P 1'
#
loop_
_entity.id
_entity.type
_entity.pdbx_description
1 polymer ?
#
loop_
_entity_poly.entity_id
_entity_poly.type
_entity_poly.pdbx_seq_one_letter_code
_entity_poly.pdbx_strand_id
1 'polypeptide(L)'
;MGDPFGLFQAILDYPDFENVLIYPRVVQLPQVELPRGSADGHAPRRRSLTGQRAAASVRDYTPGDSMRLVHWPTSAHRGRLTVKELELEPSGDVW
;
A
#
# COMPACT_ATOMS: atom_id res chain seq x y z
N MET A 1 -21.94 -34.15 18.59
CA MET A 1 -22.10 -33.78 20.01
C MET A 1 -21.07 -32.70 20.27
N GLY A 2 -21.50 -31.44 20.27
CA GLY A 2 -20.61 -30.28 20.28
C GLY A 2 -20.84 -29.46 21.55
N ASP A 3 -19.79 -28.80 22.01
CA ASP A 3 -19.71 -28.03 23.24
C ASP A 3 -20.79 -26.92 23.32
N PRO A 4 -21.84 -27.10 24.14
CA PRO A 4 -22.96 -26.16 24.22
C PRO A 4 -22.65 -24.93 25.09
N PHE A 5 -21.51 -24.91 25.77
CA PHE A 5 -21.13 -23.84 26.70
C PHE A 5 -19.88 -23.06 26.26
N GLY A 6 -19.23 -23.47 25.17
CA GLY A 6 -18.02 -22.80 24.65
C GLY A 6 -16.83 -22.89 25.61
N LEU A 7 -16.76 -23.95 26.42
CA LEU A 7 -15.69 -24.21 27.38
C LEU A 7 -14.40 -24.70 26.71
N PHE A 8 -14.47 -25.17 25.46
CA PHE A 8 -13.34 -25.71 24.73
C PHE A 8 -12.94 -24.78 23.59
N GLN A 9 -11.80 -24.10 23.77
CA GLN A 9 -11.12 -23.36 22.72
C GLN A 9 -9.86 -24.14 22.29
N ALA A 10 -9.79 -24.51 21.02
CA ALA A 10 -8.57 -25.03 20.42
C ALA A 10 -7.91 -23.91 19.61
N ILE A 11 -6.71 -23.51 20.02
CA ILE A 11 -5.85 -22.60 19.26
C ILE A 11 -4.80 -23.49 18.59
N LEU A 12 -4.75 -23.44 17.27
CA LEU A 12 -3.80 -24.22 16.49
C LEU A 12 -2.81 -23.26 15.86
N ASP A 13 -1.63 -23.19 16.46
CA ASP A 13 -0.50 -22.44 15.92
C ASP A 13 0.25 -23.30 14.91
N TYR A 14 0.45 -22.76 13.70
CA TYR A 14 1.25 -23.39 12.66
C TYR A 14 2.61 -22.71 12.62
N PRO A 15 3.66 -23.34 13.18
CA PRO A 15 4.99 -22.75 13.24
C PRO A 15 5.72 -22.77 11.89
N ASP A 16 5.27 -23.60 10.95
CA ASP A 16 5.90 -23.75 9.64
C ASP A 16 5.49 -22.63 8.68
N PHE A 17 6.49 -21.96 8.12
CA PHE A 17 6.33 -21.01 7.03
C PHE A 17 7.43 -21.25 6.00
N GLU A 18 7.07 -21.14 4.73
CA GLU A 18 8.01 -21.26 3.61
C GLU A 18 8.31 -19.89 3.01
N ASN A 19 9.58 -19.65 2.67
CA ASN A 19 9.98 -18.44 1.97
C ASN A 19 9.79 -18.62 0.47
N VAL A 20 8.89 -17.84 -0.12
CA VAL A 20 8.64 -17.84 -1.57
C VAL A 20 9.25 -16.59 -2.20
N LEU A 21 10.15 -16.79 -3.16
CA LEU A 21 10.72 -15.71 -3.95
C LEU A 21 9.87 -15.46 -5.20
N ILE A 22 9.19 -14.31 -5.23
CA ILE A 22 8.32 -13.93 -6.34
C ILE A 22 9.05 -12.91 -7.20
N TYR A 23 9.34 -13.27 -8.45
CA TYR A 23 9.83 -12.33 -9.45
C TYR A 23 8.66 -11.73 -10.24
N PRO A 24 8.66 -10.40 -10.46
CA PRO A 24 7.69 -9.79 -11.36
C PRO A 24 7.91 -10.27 -12.80
N ARG A 25 6.83 -10.29 -13.59
CA ARG A 25 6.93 -10.56 -15.03
C ARG A 25 7.74 -9.45 -15.71
N VAL A 26 8.76 -9.82 -16.48
CA VAL A 26 9.46 -8.88 -17.36
C VAL A 26 8.52 -8.50 -18.50
N VAL A 27 8.29 -7.20 -18.68
CA VAL A 27 7.45 -6.65 -19.75
C VAL A 27 8.29 -5.74 -20.63
N GLN A 28 8.05 -5.79 -21.94
CA GLN A 28 8.70 -4.87 -22.87
C GLN A 28 8.18 -3.46 -22.61
N LEU A 29 9.09 -2.52 -22.35
CA LEU A 29 8.71 -1.12 -22.22
C LEU A 29 8.39 -0.54 -23.60
N PRO A 30 7.31 0.24 -23.74
CA PRO A 30 7.05 0.97 -24.97
C PRO A 30 8.21 1.92 -25.24
N GLN A 31 8.53 2.14 -26.52
CA GLN A 31 9.49 3.18 -26.90
C GLN A 31 8.90 4.53 -26.50
N VAL A 32 9.52 5.17 -25.49
CA VAL A 32 9.17 6.53 -25.09
C VAL A 32 10.07 7.47 -25.87
N GLU A 33 9.49 8.29 -26.74
CA GLU A 33 10.21 9.42 -27.29
C GLU A 33 10.52 10.40 -26.15
N LEU A 34 11.80 10.60 -25.87
CA LEU A 34 12.21 11.63 -24.91
C LEU A 34 11.81 12.99 -25.50
N PRO A 35 11.08 13.84 -24.76
CA PRO A 35 10.83 15.18 -25.23
C PRO A 35 12.19 15.88 -25.41
N ARG A 36 12.50 16.22 -26.67
CA ARG A 36 13.62 17.10 -27.01
C ARG A 36 13.24 18.47 -26.45
N GLY A 37 13.67 18.77 -25.24
CA GLY A 37 13.27 19.99 -24.55
C GLY A 37 13.67 21.24 -25.34
N SER A 38 12.70 22.10 -25.63
CA SER A 38 12.94 23.53 -25.45
C SER A 38 12.85 23.79 -23.95
N ALA A 39 13.87 24.41 -23.40
CA ALA A 39 13.98 24.71 -21.98
C ALA A 39 13.06 25.87 -21.60
N ASP A 40 11.75 25.64 -21.59
CA ASP A 40 10.81 26.54 -20.93
C ASP A 40 10.32 25.86 -19.65
N GLY A 41 10.65 26.48 -18.52
CA GLY A 41 10.78 25.87 -17.20
C GLY A 41 9.50 25.42 -16.50
N HIS A 42 8.56 24.77 -17.18
CA HIS A 42 7.42 24.09 -16.57
C HIS A 42 7.17 22.74 -17.25
N ALA A 43 7.94 21.72 -16.86
CA ALA A 43 7.58 20.36 -17.21
C ALA A 43 6.31 19.97 -16.43
N PRO A 44 5.21 19.55 -17.09
CA PRO A 44 4.07 19.02 -16.39
C PRO A 44 4.52 17.75 -15.65
N ARG A 45 4.50 17.82 -14.32
CA ARG A 45 4.87 16.72 -13.43
C ARG A 45 4.02 15.51 -13.83
N ARG A 46 4.62 14.54 -14.52
CA ARG A 46 3.96 13.32 -14.99
C ARG A 46 3.29 12.67 -13.77
N ARG A 47 1.96 12.72 -13.71
CA ARG A 47 1.19 12.03 -12.67
C ARG A 47 1.54 10.54 -12.72
N SER A 48 1.86 9.97 -11.57
CA SER A 48 2.00 8.52 -11.43
C SER A 48 0.66 7.88 -11.71
N LEU A 49 0.57 7.08 -12.78
CA LEU A 49 -0.62 6.32 -13.17
C LEU A 49 -1.02 5.27 -12.11
N THR A 50 -0.18 5.03 -11.10
CA THR A 50 -0.41 4.07 -10.02
C THR A 50 -1.45 4.56 -9.00
N GLY A 51 -1.96 5.79 -9.11
CA GLY A 51 -2.96 6.32 -8.16
C GLY A 51 -2.45 6.40 -6.71
N GLN A 52 -1.14 6.24 -6.50
CA GLN A 52 -0.51 6.41 -5.20
C GLN A 52 -0.42 7.91 -4.94
N ARG A 53 -1.42 8.40 -4.19
CA ARG A 53 -1.35 9.72 -3.56
C ARG A 53 -0.11 9.77 -2.68
N ALA A 54 0.53 10.93 -2.58
CA ALA A 54 1.65 11.11 -1.68
C ALA A 54 1.20 10.76 -0.26
N ALA A 55 1.94 9.89 0.42
CA ALA A 55 1.65 9.55 1.81
C ALA A 55 2.10 10.73 2.68
N ALA A 56 1.16 11.36 3.38
CA ALA A 56 1.43 12.52 4.22
C ALA A 56 1.91 12.10 5.62
N SER A 57 1.42 10.96 6.14
CA SER A 57 1.77 10.46 7.47
C SER A 57 1.65 8.93 7.56
N VAL A 58 2.15 8.34 8.65
CA VAL A 58 1.93 6.93 9.00
C VAL A 58 1.31 6.90 10.40
N ARG A 59 0.16 6.22 10.55
CA ARG A 59 -0.53 6.05 11.83
C ARG A 59 -0.76 4.58 12.17
N ASP A 60 -1.12 4.32 13.42
CA ASP A 60 -1.51 2.97 13.86
C ASP A 60 -2.84 2.56 13.20
N TYR A 61 -2.94 1.27 12.84
CA TYR A 61 -4.11 0.68 12.21
C TYR A 61 -5.31 0.68 13.17
N THR A 62 -6.48 1.05 12.64
CA THR A 62 -7.76 0.98 13.35
C THR A 62 -8.72 0.07 12.57
N PRO A 63 -9.59 -0.72 13.23
CA PRO A 63 -10.61 -1.51 12.54
C PRO A 63 -11.45 -0.63 11.61
N GLY A 64 -11.46 -0.98 10.32
CA GLY A 64 -12.09 -0.18 9.25
C GLY A 64 -11.09 0.36 8.23
N ASP A 65 -9.79 0.35 8.55
CA ASP A 65 -8.75 0.74 7.60
C ASP A 65 -8.55 -0.29 6.48
N SER A 66 -8.30 0.21 5.28
CA SER A 66 -8.00 -0.64 4.13
C SER A 66 -6.62 -1.29 4.28
N MET A 67 -6.57 -2.62 4.18
CA MET A 67 -5.29 -3.37 4.18
C MET A 67 -4.34 -2.95 3.04
N ARG A 68 -4.86 -2.37 1.94
CA ARG A 68 -4.05 -1.86 0.82
C ARG A 68 -3.15 -0.69 1.21
N LEU A 69 -3.47 -0.03 2.32
CA LEU A 69 -2.74 1.12 2.83
C LEU A 69 -1.72 0.72 3.92
N VAL A 70 -1.62 -0.56 4.27
CA VAL A 70 -0.69 -1.03 5.31
C VAL A 70 0.75 -0.83 4.87
N HIS A 71 1.53 -0.20 5.75
CA HIS A 71 2.96 -0.05 5.59
C HIS A 71 3.68 -1.30 6.11
N TRP A 72 3.82 -2.32 5.27
CA TRP A 72 4.42 -3.61 5.66
C TRP A 72 5.81 -3.51 6.29
N PRO A 73 6.78 -2.71 5.77
CA PRO A 73 8.10 -2.62 6.42
C PRO A 73 8.04 -2.10 7.86
N THR A 74 7.39 -0.96 8.10
CA THR A 74 7.15 -0.40 9.44
C THR A 74 6.36 -1.35 10.34
N SER A 75 5.36 -2.03 9.79
CA SER A 75 4.53 -2.96 10.56
C SER A 75 5.34 -4.17 11.03
N ALA A 76 6.19 -4.72 10.16
CA ALA A 76 7.12 -5.79 10.51
C ALA A 76 8.14 -5.34 11.56
N HIS A 77 8.68 -4.12 11.45
CA HIS A 77 9.67 -3.61 12.39
C HIS A 77 9.09 -3.26 13.77
N ARG A 78 7.83 -2.80 13.84
CA ARG A 78 7.20 -2.36 15.09
C ARG A 78 6.31 -3.41 15.75
N GLY A 79 6.07 -4.55 15.09
CA GLY A 79 5.16 -5.59 15.57
C GLY A 79 3.69 -5.16 15.67
N ARG A 80 3.30 -4.03 15.06
CA ARG A 80 1.93 -3.51 15.02
C ARG A 80 1.60 -3.00 13.63
N LEU A 81 0.37 -3.21 13.18
CA LEU A 81 -0.07 -2.73 11.87
C LEU A 81 -0.09 -1.21 11.84
N THR A 82 0.54 -0.64 10.81
CA THR A 82 0.58 0.79 10.55
C THR A 82 0.06 1.08 9.15
N VAL A 83 -0.66 2.18 8.97
CA VAL A 83 -1.36 2.55 7.74
C VAL A 83 -0.83 3.88 7.23
N LYS A 84 -0.59 3.97 5.91
CA LYS A 84 -0.22 5.23 5.22
C LYS A 84 -1.46 6.10 5.05
N GLU A 85 -1.41 7.30 5.60
CA GLU A 85 -2.45 8.30 5.39
C GLU A 85 -2.20 9.00 4.04
N LEU A 86 -3.22 8.99 3.19
CA LEU A 86 -3.16 9.64 1.89
C LEU A 86 -3.72 11.05 2.02
N GLU A 87 -2.97 12.05 1.56
CA GLU A 87 -3.52 13.40 1.42
C GLU A 87 -4.72 13.36 0.44
N LEU A 88 -5.89 13.82 0.88
CA LEU A 88 -6.90 14.27 -0.08
C LEU A 88 -6.40 15.61 -0.61
N GLU A 89 -6.05 15.67 -1.90
CA GLU A 89 -6.09 16.97 -2.58
C GLU A 89 -7.48 17.54 -2.34
N PRO A 90 -7.63 18.73 -1.72
CA PRO A 90 -8.92 19.39 -1.68
C PRO A 90 -9.30 19.65 -3.14
N SER A 91 -10.30 18.94 -3.63
CA SER A 91 -10.98 19.29 -4.87
C SER A 91 -11.70 20.60 -4.59
N GLY A 92 -10.99 21.71 -4.78
CA GLY A 92 -11.58 23.03 -4.78
C GLY A 92 -12.52 23.11 -5.97
N ASP A 93 -13.82 23.18 -5.69
CA ASP A 93 -14.77 23.79 -6.61
C ASP A 93 -14.32 25.24 -6.81
N VAL A 94 -13.71 25.51 -7.95
CA VAL A 94 -13.54 26.87 -8.45
C VAL A 94 -14.61 27.06 -9.51
N TRP A 95 -15.60 27.87 -9.14
CA TRP A 95 -16.68 28.39 -9.99
C TRP A 95 -16.15 29.06 -11.25
#